data_AF-A0A9Q0U774-F1
#
_entry.id   AF-A0A9Q0U774-F1
#
_cell.length_a   1.000
_cell.length_b   1.000
_cell.length_c   1.000
_cell.angle_alpha   90.00
_cell.angle_beta   90.00
_cell.angle_gamma   90.00
#
_symmetry.space_group_name_H-M   'P 1'
#
loop_
_entity.id
_entity.type
_entity.pdbx_description
1 polymer ?
#
loop_
_entity_poly.entity_id
_entity_poly.type
_entity_poly.pdbx_seq_one_letter_code
_entity_poly.pdbx_strand_id
1 'polypeptide(L)'
;MDMMAVYQEGAYERLCRWVQAECRKLGDNDNPEVDELLKTAIHWLKEKPALFKYCAEELANMRHNALFRRFISALTRGGPGGMPRPIEVHAHDPLRYVGDMLGWLHQALASERELVHAQLDPDAVVDTGSTVNRFSKILENGTGKTESDLTFVLDRIFGRSLPAF
;
A
#
# COMPACT_ATOMS: atom_id res chain seq x y z
N MET A 1 -33.84 -16.93 -5.38
CA MET A 1 -32.83 -15.98 -5.92
C MET A 1 -31.86 -15.54 -4.83
N ASP A 2 -32.33 -15.37 -3.58
CA ASP A 2 -31.52 -14.88 -2.45
C ASP A 2 -30.38 -15.80 -2.00
N MET A 3 -30.50 -17.12 -2.17
CA MET A 3 -29.46 -18.06 -1.73
C MET A 3 -28.12 -17.83 -2.46
N MET A 4 -28.16 -17.46 -3.74
CA MET A 4 -26.93 -17.19 -4.51
C MET A 4 -26.26 -15.87 -4.08
N ALA A 5 -27.05 -14.87 -3.69
CA ALA A 5 -26.52 -13.62 -3.15
C ALA A 5 -25.80 -13.86 -1.81
N VAL A 6 -26.36 -14.71 -0.94
CA VAL A 6 -25.75 -15.08 0.36
C VAL A 6 -24.40 -15.78 0.18
N TYR A 7 -24.31 -16.74 -0.74
CA TYR A 7 -23.02 -17.40 -1.01
C TYR A 7 -21.97 -16.46 -1.59
N GLN A 8 -22.40 -15.55 -2.48
CA GLN A 8 -21.52 -14.56 -3.07
C GLN A 8 -20.97 -13.61 -2.01
N GLU A 9 -21.83 -13.09 -1.12
CA GLU A 9 -21.43 -12.21 -0.02
C GLU A 9 -20.43 -12.90 0.93
N GLY A 10 -20.72 -14.14 1.35
CA GLY A 10 -19.80 -14.92 2.19
C GLY A 10 -18.45 -15.23 1.53
N ALA A 11 -18.41 -15.39 0.21
CA ALA A 11 -17.16 -15.57 -0.53
C ALA A 11 -16.31 -14.28 -0.53
N TYR A 12 -16.95 -13.13 -0.77
CA TYR A 12 -16.28 -11.84 -0.75
C TYR A 12 -15.77 -11.43 0.65
N GLU A 13 -16.52 -11.74 1.71
CA GLU A 13 -16.03 -11.53 3.08
C GLU A 13 -14.77 -12.35 3.35
N ARG A 14 -14.75 -13.63 2.93
CA ARG A 14 -13.59 -14.50 3.10
C ARG A 14 -12.40 -14.00 2.28
N LEU A 15 -12.64 -13.48 1.08
CA LEU A 15 -11.63 -12.84 0.25
C LEU A 15 -11.02 -11.61 0.93
N CYS A 16 -11.84 -10.68 1.46
CA CYS A 16 -11.29 -9.51 2.16
C CYS A 16 -10.48 -9.92 3.41
N ARG A 17 -10.95 -10.90 4.19
CA ARG A 17 -10.18 -11.40 5.34
C ARG A 17 -8.83 -11.97 4.93
N TRP A 18 -8.78 -12.72 3.83
CA TRP A 18 -7.54 -13.25 3.30
C TRP A 18 -6.59 -12.13 2.83
N VAL A 19 -7.09 -11.17 2.05
CA VAL A 19 -6.31 -10.01 1.59
C VAL A 19 -5.74 -9.22 2.77
N GLN A 20 -6.53 -8.96 3.81
CA GLN A 20 -6.05 -8.30 5.03
C GLN A 20 -4.94 -9.10 5.73
N ALA A 21 -5.08 -10.42 5.81
CA ALA A 21 -4.05 -11.26 6.42
C ALA A 21 -2.74 -11.23 5.61
N GLU A 22 -2.84 -11.28 4.28
CA GLU A 22 -1.67 -11.26 3.40
C GLU A 22 -0.95 -9.91 3.46
N CYS A 23 -1.70 -8.82 3.45
CA CYS A 23 -1.10 -7.49 3.59
C CYS A 23 -0.54 -7.21 4.98
N ARG A 24 -1.03 -7.86 6.04
CA ARG A 24 -0.39 -7.79 7.36
C ARG A 24 1.02 -8.40 7.33
N LYS A 25 1.20 -9.56 6.70
CA LYS A 25 2.54 -10.17 6.51
C LYS A 25 3.48 -9.27 5.72
N LEU A 26 2.91 -8.52 4.77
CA LEU A 26 3.63 -7.55 3.96
C LEU A 26 4.09 -6.32 4.77
N GLY A 27 3.32 -5.93 5.79
CA GLY A 27 3.65 -4.82 6.69
C GLY A 27 4.78 -5.12 7.68
N ASP A 28 5.06 -6.40 7.94
CA ASP A 28 6.13 -6.83 8.85
C ASP A 28 7.51 -6.89 8.17
N ASN A 29 7.58 -6.84 6.84
CA ASN A 29 8.84 -6.91 6.08
C ASN A 29 9.22 -5.54 5.49
N ASP A 30 10.52 -5.20 5.54
CA ASP A 30 11.05 -3.95 4.99
C ASP A 30 11.14 -3.93 3.45
N ASN A 31 11.21 -5.12 2.82
CA ASN A 31 11.19 -5.28 1.37
C ASN A 31 10.16 -6.35 0.97
N PRO A 32 8.88 -5.99 0.92
CA PRO A 32 7.83 -6.97 0.68
C PRO A 32 7.65 -7.26 -0.81
N GLU A 33 7.80 -8.52 -1.22
CA GLU A 33 7.39 -8.94 -2.56
C GLU A 33 5.88 -9.11 -2.62
N VAL A 34 5.24 -8.41 -3.56
CA VAL A 34 3.78 -8.47 -3.72
C VAL A 34 3.44 -9.72 -4.53
N ASP A 35 2.81 -10.69 -3.87
CA ASP A 35 2.32 -11.92 -4.51
C ASP A 35 1.27 -11.61 -5.60
N GLU A 36 1.36 -12.28 -6.75
CA GLU A 36 0.42 -12.15 -7.87
C GLU A 36 -1.01 -12.55 -7.48
N LEU A 37 -1.14 -13.50 -6.55
CA LEU A 37 -2.43 -13.89 -5.99
C LEU A 37 -3.08 -12.74 -5.22
N LEU A 38 -2.29 -11.96 -4.49
CA LEU A 38 -2.76 -10.80 -3.75
C LEU A 38 -3.25 -9.70 -4.70
N LYS A 39 -2.49 -9.40 -5.76
CA LYS A 39 -2.89 -8.43 -6.80
C LYS A 39 -4.22 -8.84 -7.45
N THR A 40 -4.35 -10.12 -7.80
CA THR A 40 -5.57 -10.67 -8.39
C THR A 40 -6.75 -10.54 -7.43
N ALA A 41 -6.58 -10.87 -6.16
CA ALA A 41 -7.62 -10.74 -5.15
C ALA A 41 -8.08 -9.28 -4.94
N ILE A 42 -7.14 -8.34 -4.93
CA ILE A 42 -7.43 -6.90 -4.84
C ILE A 42 -8.21 -6.44 -6.08
N HIS A 43 -7.83 -6.90 -7.27
CA HIS A 43 -8.56 -6.61 -8.51
C HIS A 43 -10.04 -7.05 -8.44
N TRP A 44 -10.31 -8.27 -7.96
CA TRP A 44 -11.69 -8.74 -7.75
C TRP A 44 -12.45 -7.94 -6.69
N LEU A 45 -11.77 -7.45 -5.64
CA LEU A 45 -12.40 -6.60 -4.63
C LEU A 45 -12.77 -5.20 -5.18
N LYS A 46 -12.01 -4.66 -6.16
CA LYS A 46 -12.32 -3.36 -6.80
C LYS A 46 -13.69 -3.32 -7.49
N GLU A 47 -14.22 -4.47 -7.90
CA GLU A 47 -15.59 -4.62 -8.43
C GLU A 47 -16.67 -4.35 -7.36
N LYS A 48 -16.31 -4.41 -6.07
CA LYS A 48 -17.18 -4.13 -4.92
C LYS A 48 -16.58 -3.00 -4.06
N PRO A 49 -16.87 -1.73 -4.39
CA PRO A 49 -16.19 -0.57 -3.81
C PRO A 49 -16.32 -0.47 -2.28
N ALA A 50 -17.42 -0.93 -1.68
CA ALA A 50 -17.61 -0.92 -0.23
C ALA A 50 -16.60 -1.84 0.50
N LEU A 51 -16.39 -3.05 -0.02
CA LEU A 51 -15.44 -4.01 0.55
C LEU A 51 -14.00 -3.58 0.27
N PHE A 52 -13.72 -3.14 -0.96
CA PHE A 52 -12.41 -2.60 -1.30
C PHE A 52 -12.00 -1.45 -0.39
N LYS A 53 -12.91 -0.48 -0.15
CA LYS A 53 -12.64 0.64 0.78
C LYS A 53 -12.29 0.16 2.18
N TYR A 54 -13.03 -0.82 2.71
CA TYR A 54 -12.75 -1.38 4.04
C TYR A 54 -11.38 -2.06 4.09
N CYS A 55 -11.04 -2.90 3.10
CA CYS A 55 -9.73 -3.52 3.07
C CYS A 55 -8.64 -2.43 2.89
N ALA A 56 -8.81 -1.44 2.00
CA ALA A 56 -7.88 -0.35 1.74
C ALA A 56 -7.60 0.54 2.97
N GLU A 57 -8.61 0.84 3.78
CA GLU A 57 -8.44 1.57 5.04
C GLU A 57 -7.59 0.78 6.04
N GLU A 58 -7.83 -0.52 6.18
CA GLU A 58 -7.02 -1.40 7.03
C GLU A 58 -5.57 -1.48 6.53
N LEU A 59 -5.37 -1.58 5.21
CA LEU A 59 -4.04 -1.53 4.60
C LEU A 59 -3.30 -0.25 4.95
N ALA A 60 -3.98 0.89 4.78
CA ALA A 60 -3.39 2.18 5.08
C ALA A 60 -2.98 2.29 6.56
N ASN A 61 -3.85 1.85 7.48
CA ASN A 61 -3.55 1.82 8.90
C ASN A 61 -2.35 0.91 9.23
N MET A 62 -2.26 -0.26 8.62
CA MET A 62 -1.15 -1.19 8.83
C MET A 62 0.18 -0.60 8.32
N ARG A 63 0.19 -0.01 7.12
CA ARG A 63 1.39 0.63 6.54
C ARG A 63 1.81 1.86 7.32
N HIS A 64 0.87 2.70 7.76
CA HIS A 64 1.15 3.82 8.66
C HIS A 64 1.88 3.37 9.93
N ASN A 65 1.35 2.34 10.60
CA ASN A 65 1.95 1.79 11.81
C ASN A 65 3.35 1.19 11.56
N ALA A 66 3.55 0.52 10.42
CA ALA A 66 4.85 -0.01 10.03
C ALA A 66 5.87 1.11 9.78
N LEU A 67 5.50 2.15 9.02
CA LEU A 67 6.33 3.33 8.76
C LEU A 67 6.72 4.04 10.05
N PHE A 68 5.76 4.25 10.95
CA PHE A 68 6.02 4.89 12.23
C PHE A 68 7.06 4.11 13.04
N ARG A 69 6.91 2.78 13.14
CA ARG A 69 7.90 1.92 13.82
C ARG A 69 9.28 1.98 13.15
N ARG A 70 9.33 1.95 11.81
CA ARG A 70 10.58 2.05 11.04
C ARG A 70 11.26 3.40 11.27
N PHE A 71 10.49 4.49 11.35
CA PHE A 71 11.02 5.82 11.63
C PHE A 71 11.64 5.89 13.03
N ILE A 72 10.95 5.42 14.06
CA ILE A 72 11.50 5.38 15.43
C ILE A 72 12.76 4.49 15.49
N SER A 73 12.77 3.37 14.77
CA SER A 73 13.98 2.53 14.68
C SER A 73 15.12 3.27 13.98
N ALA A 74 14.87 4.01 12.91
CA ALA A 74 15.89 4.80 12.21
C ALA A 74 16.44 5.94 13.09
N LEU A 75 15.59 6.57 13.91
CA LEU A 75 16.00 7.60 14.87
C LEU A 75 16.93 7.04 15.94
N THR A 76 16.54 5.94 16.59
CA THR A 76 17.14 5.45 17.84
C THR A 76 18.17 4.33 17.65
N ARG A 77 18.00 3.49 16.63
CA ARG A 77 18.80 2.28 16.39
C ARG A 77 19.58 2.30 15.07
N GLY A 78 19.12 3.09 14.10
CA GLY A 78 19.67 3.08 12.76
C GLY A 78 19.14 1.91 11.91
N GLY A 79 19.80 1.64 10.79
CA GLY A 79 19.43 0.57 9.87
C GLY A 79 19.86 -0.83 10.31
N PRO A 80 19.57 -1.87 9.50
CA PRO A 80 19.95 -3.25 9.78
C PRO A 80 21.45 -3.37 10.07
N GLY A 81 21.82 -3.97 11.21
CA GLY A 81 23.22 -4.06 11.63
C GLY A 81 23.81 -2.76 12.18
N GLY A 82 22.99 -1.77 12.52
CA GLY A 82 23.41 -0.47 13.06
C GLY A 82 23.91 0.50 12.00
N MET A 83 23.69 0.19 10.72
CA MET A 83 24.07 1.02 9.58
C MET A 83 22.87 1.23 8.64
N PRO A 84 22.59 2.48 8.20
CA PRO A 84 23.19 3.73 8.65
C PRO A 84 22.98 3.97 10.15
N ARG A 85 23.85 4.76 10.78
CA ARG A 85 23.80 5.06 12.22
C ARG A 85 22.46 5.71 12.61
N PRO A 86 22.03 5.60 13.89
CA PRO A 86 20.85 6.30 14.38
C PRO A 86 20.91 7.79 14.07
N ILE A 87 19.80 8.35 13.60
CA ILE A 87 19.71 9.78 13.26
C ILE A 87 19.90 10.65 14.52
N GLU A 88 19.49 10.16 15.70
CA GLU A 88 19.66 10.86 16.98
C GLU A 88 21.12 11.18 17.34
N VAL A 89 22.09 10.47 16.76
CA VAL A 89 23.52 10.79 16.93
C VAL A 89 23.83 12.23 16.46
N HIS A 90 23.07 12.74 15.50
CA HIS A 90 23.22 14.09 14.95
C HIS A 90 22.34 15.14 15.64
N ALA A 91 21.64 14.81 16.74
CA ALA A 91 20.72 15.74 17.43
C ALA A 91 21.40 17.03 17.97
N HIS A 92 22.72 17.04 18.09
CA HIS A 92 23.52 18.21 18.47
C HIS A 92 23.60 19.28 17.36
N ASP A 93 23.33 18.92 16.12
CA ASP A 93 23.26 19.82 14.97
C ASP A 93 21.82 19.81 14.42
N PRO A 94 20.98 20.79 14.79
CA PRO A 94 19.55 20.78 14.44
C PRO A 94 19.28 20.77 12.94
N LEU A 95 20.11 21.45 12.13
CA LEU A 95 19.93 21.49 10.68
C LEU A 95 20.19 20.12 10.06
N ARG A 96 21.26 19.46 10.49
CA ARG A 96 21.57 18.09 10.06
C ARG A 96 20.54 17.09 10.57
N TYR A 97 20.13 17.20 11.82
CA TYR A 97 19.15 16.29 12.43
C TYR A 97 17.82 16.32 11.69
N VAL A 98 17.29 17.51 11.41
CA VAL A 98 16.07 17.67 10.60
C VAL A 98 16.31 17.23 9.15
N GLY A 99 17.46 17.54 8.58
CA GLY A 99 17.85 17.09 7.24
C GLY A 99 17.83 15.57 7.08
N ASP A 100 18.42 14.85 8.05
CA ASP A 100 18.44 13.39 8.07
C ASP A 100 17.03 12.78 8.25
N MET A 101 16.19 13.39 9.10
CA MET A 101 14.78 12.99 9.23
C MET A 101 14.00 13.16 7.92
N LEU A 102 14.15 14.32 7.26
CA LEU A 102 13.48 14.61 6.01
C LEU A 102 13.99 13.72 4.87
N GLY A 103 15.30 13.43 4.85
CA GLY A 103 15.90 12.49 3.91
C GLY A 103 15.32 11.08 4.08
N TRP A 104 15.22 10.59 5.32
CA TRP A 104 14.59 9.31 5.61
C TRP A 104 13.11 9.29 5.19
N LEU A 105 12.35 10.34 5.54
CA LEU A 105 10.94 10.46 5.19
C LEU A 105 10.72 10.47 3.67
N HIS A 106 11.57 11.19 2.93
CA HIS A 106 11.51 11.25 1.47
C HIS A 106 11.73 9.87 0.84
N GLN A 107 12.75 9.14 1.30
CA GLN A 107 13.02 7.78 0.82
C GLN A 107 11.88 6.82 1.20
N ALA A 108 11.37 6.90 2.43
CA ALA A 108 10.24 6.09 2.88
C ALA A 108 8.99 6.36 2.02
N LEU A 109 8.67 7.63 1.76
CA LEU A 109 7.54 8.01 0.93
C LEU A 109 7.66 7.47 -0.51
N ALA A 110 8.85 7.54 -1.11
CA ALA A 110 9.10 6.95 -2.41
C ALA A 110 8.84 5.42 -2.40
N SER A 111 9.37 4.71 -1.40
CA SER A 111 9.19 3.26 -1.28
C SER A 111 7.74 2.83 -1.04
N GLU A 112 6.97 3.62 -0.28
CA GLU A 112 5.56 3.35 -0.01
C GLU A 112 4.70 3.56 -1.26
N ARG A 113 4.98 4.63 -2.01
CA ARG A 113 4.29 4.90 -3.28
C ARG A 113 4.52 3.76 -4.27
N GLU A 114 5.75 3.26 -4.36
CA GLU A 114 6.07 2.11 -5.21
C GLU A 114 5.34 0.84 -4.77
N LEU A 115 5.30 0.54 -3.47
CA LEU A 115 4.57 -0.64 -2.99
C LEU A 115 3.07 -0.55 -3.25
N VAL A 116 2.44 0.58 -2.91
CA VAL A 116 1.00 0.79 -3.11
C VAL A 116 0.67 0.70 -4.60
N HIS A 117 1.55 1.22 -5.46
CA HIS A 117 1.44 1.05 -6.91
C HIS A 117 1.49 -0.42 -7.33
N ALA A 118 2.49 -1.18 -6.87
CA ALA A 118 2.64 -2.59 -7.20
C ALA A 118 1.47 -3.48 -6.72
N GLN A 119 0.78 -3.08 -5.65
CA GLN A 119 -0.40 -3.78 -5.13
C GLN A 119 -1.70 -3.48 -5.88
N LEU A 120 -1.91 -2.20 -6.24
CA LEU A 120 -3.16 -1.74 -6.81
C LEU A 120 -3.17 -1.76 -8.34
N ASP A 121 -2.00 -1.74 -8.99
CA ASP A 121 -1.86 -1.77 -10.44
C ASP A 121 -1.01 -2.97 -10.90
N PRO A 122 -1.65 -4.10 -11.25
CA PRO A 122 -0.94 -5.28 -11.77
C PRO A 122 -0.42 -5.13 -13.21
N ASP A 123 -0.90 -4.15 -13.99
CA ASP A 123 -0.57 -4.05 -15.44
C ASP A 123 0.78 -3.36 -15.71
N ALA A 124 1.46 -2.82 -14.70
CA ALA A 124 2.73 -2.12 -14.90
C ALA A 124 3.96 -3.03 -15.09
N VAL A 125 3.84 -4.36 -14.88
CA VAL A 125 5.00 -5.29 -14.90
C VAL A 125 4.95 -6.35 -16.01
N VAL A 126 3.92 -6.38 -16.87
CA VAL A 126 3.86 -7.40 -17.95
C VAL A 126 3.78 -6.74 -19.33
N ASP A 127 4.89 -6.12 -19.76
CA ASP A 127 5.20 -6.04 -21.19
C ASP A 127 5.85 -7.37 -21.61
N THR A 128 5.02 -8.40 -21.80
CA THR A 128 5.44 -9.61 -22.49
C THR A 128 4.24 -10.26 -23.17
N GLY A 129 3.93 -9.77 -24.38
CA GLY A 129 3.39 -10.59 -25.46
C GLY A 129 1.89 -10.97 -25.42
N SER A 130 1.07 -10.10 -26.01
CA SER A 130 -0.01 -10.44 -26.97
C SER A 130 -0.98 -11.61 -26.67
N THR A 131 -2.18 -11.28 -26.17
CA THR A 131 -3.46 -11.89 -26.64
C THR A 131 -4.56 -10.83 -26.90
N VAL A 132 -4.18 -9.80 -27.65
CA VAL A 132 -4.83 -9.11 -28.79
C VAL A 132 -6.34 -8.79 -28.86
N ASN A 133 -7.29 -9.31 -28.06
CA ASN A 133 -8.71 -9.00 -28.39
C ASN A 133 -9.72 -8.79 -27.25
N ARG A 134 -9.28 -8.56 -26.00
CA ARG A 134 -10.19 -8.19 -24.89
C ARG A 134 -9.83 -6.89 -24.14
N PHE A 135 -8.65 -6.32 -24.39
CA PHE A 135 -8.07 -5.21 -23.63
C PHE A 135 -8.53 -3.80 -24.07
N SER A 136 -8.99 -3.64 -25.31
CA SER A 136 -9.23 -2.29 -25.86
C SER A 136 -10.44 -1.56 -25.29
N LYS A 137 -11.29 -2.20 -24.48
CA LYS A 137 -12.43 -1.54 -23.79
C LYS A 137 -12.21 -1.26 -22.30
N ILE A 138 -11.14 -1.77 -21.69
CA ILE A 138 -10.87 -1.61 -20.25
C ILE A 138 -9.85 -0.49 -20.00
N LEU A 139 -8.97 -0.22 -20.98
CA LEU A 139 -7.83 0.68 -20.82
C LEU A 139 -8.20 2.18 -20.76
N GLU A 140 -9.34 2.60 -21.32
CA GLU A 140 -9.68 4.04 -21.37
C GLU A 140 -10.46 4.54 -20.13
N ASN A 141 -11.05 3.64 -19.33
CA ASN A 141 -11.79 4.02 -18.11
C ASN A 141 -11.08 3.62 -16.79
N GLY A 142 -10.02 2.79 -16.84
CA GLY A 142 -9.39 2.20 -15.65
C GLY A 142 -8.30 3.05 -14.98
N THR A 143 -7.55 3.84 -15.76
CA THR A 143 -6.35 4.54 -15.28
C THR A 143 -6.67 5.61 -14.24
N GLY A 144 -7.73 6.41 -14.47
CA GLY A 144 -8.14 7.45 -13.52
C GLY A 144 -8.72 6.89 -12.21
N LYS A 145 -9.34 5.71 -12.26
CA LYS A 145 -9.88 5.05 -11.06
C LYS A 145 -8.75 4.46 -10.21
N THR A 146 -7.77 3.80 -10.83
CA THR A 146 -6.58 3.31 -10.12
C THR A 146 -5.79 4.45 -9.51
N GLU A 147 -5.60 5.57 -10.21
CA GLU A 147 -4.93 6.76 -9.65
C GLU A 147 -5.69 7.32 -8.44
N SER A 148 -7.03 7.34 -8.48
CA SER A 148 -7.85 7.77 -7.35
C SER A 148 -7.74 6.83 -6.14
N ASP A 149 -7.69 5.51 -6.38
CA ASP A 149 -7.52 4.50 -5.34
C ASP A 149 -6.11 4.58 -4.71
N LEU A 150 -5.07 4.78 -5.53
CA LEU A 150 -3.69 5.01 -5.07
C LEU A 150 -3.61 6.26 -4.19
N THR A 151 -4.20 7.35 -4.65
CA THR A 151 -4.22 8.61 -3.91
C THR A 151 -4.95 8.46 -2.59
N PHE A 152 -6.10 7.77 -2.57
CA PHE A 152 -6.87 7.49 -1.36
C PHE A 152 -6.05 6.71 -0.32
N VAL A 153 -5.37 5.63 -0.74
CA VAL A 153 -4.57 4.80 0.17
C VAL A 153 -3.39 5.60 0.72
N LEU A 154 -2.66 6.32 -0.13
CA LEU A 154 -1.52 7.15 0.29
C LEU A 154 -1.94 8.26 1.26
N ASP A 155 -3.04 8.96 0.97
CA ASP A 155 -3.58 10.02 1.83
C ASP A 155 -3.89 9.48 3.24
N ARG A 156 -4.43 8.26 3.30
CA ARG A 156 -4.77 7.58 4.55
C ARG A 156 -3.53 7.07 5.29
N ILE A 157 -2.50 6.57 4.59
CA ILE A 157 -1.21 6.15 5.18
C ILE A 157 -0.52 7.33 5.87
N PHE A 158 -0.52 8.51 5.24
CA PHE A 158 0.18 9.68 5.77
C PHE A 158 -0.70 10.56 6.67
N GLY A 159 -1.87 10.07 7.06
CA GLY A 159 -2.68 10.71 8.09
C GLY A 159 -3.42 11.97 7.65
N ARG A 160 -3.70 12.15 6.35
CA ARG A 160 -4.78 13.05 5.95
C ARG A 160 -6.11 12.37 6.29
N SER A 161 -6.45 12.47 7.56
CA SER A 161 -7.81 12.26 8.00
C SER A 161 -8.54 13.59 7.87
N LEU A 162 -9.54 13.61 7.01
CA LEU A 162 -10.72 14.50 6.97
C LEU A 162 -10.67 15.69 6.01
N PRO A 163 -11.83 16.01 5.40
CA PRO A 163 -12.00 17.15 4.52
C PRO A 163 -11.66 18.43 5.27
N ALA A 164 -11.10 19.39 4.54
CA ALA A 164 -11.09 20.78 4.96
C ALA A 164 -12.50 21.15 5.44
N PHE A 165 -12.60 21.60 6.70
CA PHE A 165 -13.78 22.33 7.19
C PHE A 165 -13.96 23.63 6.39
#